data_AF-A0A4C2AHY1-F1
#
_entry.id   AF-A0A4C2AHY1-F1
#
_cell.length_a   1.000
_cell.length_b   1.000
_cell.length_c   1.000
_cell.angle_alpha   90.00
_cell.angle_beta   90.00
_cell.angle_gamma   90.00
#
_symmetry.space_group_name_H-M   'P 1'
#
loop_
_entity.id
_entity.type
_entity.pdbx_description
1 polymer ?
#
loop_
_entity_poly.entity_id
_entity_poly.type
_entity_poly.pdbx_seq_one_letter_code
_entity_poly.pdbx_strand_id
1 'polypeptide(L)'
;MDPLKVYARTFIPSPFAPFFFTYRHARDSVRDLEKQPISLVADHGSSDPAHQHEDRSVADELAKRVRVLCWIMTQPSNHEKKAQHVKATWGKRCNKLIFMSTEEDSSLPTVKLPVHEGRDYLWAKTKEAFRYVYEHHRREADWFLKADDDTYVIVENLRYMLADHDPDSPIYFGCRFKPFTPQGYMSGGAGYVLSRRALEMFINQALPQPHLCKASDHGAEDAEMGI
;
A
#
# COMPACT_ATOMS: atom_id res chain seq x y z
N MET A 1 54.19 40.11 -15.97
CA MET A 1 53.63 38.88 -16.55
C MET A 1 52.28 38.63 -15.89
N ASP A 2 51.22 39.16 -16.48
CA ASP A 2 49.94 38.44 -16.65
C ASP A 2 50.21 37.37 -17.77
N PRO A 3 49.41 36.30 -18.05
CA PRO A 3 47.95 36.30 -17.89
C PRO A 3 47.20 34.93 -17.77
N LEU A 4 45.85 35.03 -17.77
CA LEU A 4 44.81 34.05 -18.18
C LEU A 4 44.41 32.99 -17.11
N LYS A 5 43.18 32.91 -16.56
CA LYS A 5 41.82 33.20 -17.06
C LYS A 5 41.48 32.55 -18.42
N VAL A 6 40.55 31.60 -18.35
CA VAL A 6 39.48 31.23 -19.31
C VAL A 6 39.68 29.98 -20.20
N TYR A 7 38.58 29.19 -20.27
CA TYR A 7 38.17 28.16 -21.25
C TYR A 7 38.76 26.74 -21.08
N ALA A 8 38.04 25.62 -21.25
CA ALA A 8 36.64 25.35 -21.60
C ALA A 8 36.28 23.88 -21.27
N ARG A 9 35.01 23.68 -20.92
CA ARG A 9 34.10 22.58 -21.28
C ARG A 9 34.64 21.33 -22.00
N THR A 10 34.26 20.17 -21.46
CA THR A 10 33.62 19.02 -22.16
C THR A 10 33.14 18.07 -21.04
N PHE A 11 31.91 18.14 -20.54
CA PHE A 11 30.66 17.56 -21.06
C PHE A 11 30.82 16.15 -21.66
N ILE A 12 30.64 15.14 -20.81
CA ILE A 12 30.10 13.83 -21.19
C ILE A 12 28.87 13.63 -20.28
N PRO A 13 27.63 13.67 -20.81
CA PRO A 13 26.44 13.45 -19.99
C PRO A 13 26.24 11.95 -19.73
N SER A 14 26.14 11.58 -18.45
CA SER A 14 25.55 10.32 -18.00
C SER A 14 24.02 10.41 -18.17
N PRO A 15 23.34 9.40 -18.75
CA PRO A 15 21.91 9.48 -19.06
C PRO A 15 20.98 9.13 -17.89
N PHE A 16 21.46 8.96 -16.66
CA PHE A 16 20.61 8.58 -15.53
C PHE A 16 20.72 9.56 -14.36
N ALA A 17 19.94 10.64 -14.44
CA ALA A 17 19.58 11.44 -13.28
C ALA A 17 18.31 10.85 -12.64
N PRO A 18 18.25 10.69 -11.31
CA PRO A 18 17.04 10.24 -10.63
C PRO A 18 15.95 11.32 -10.78
N PHE A 19 14.79 10.93 -11.27
CA PHE A 19 13.60 11.78 -11.29
C PHE A 19 13.18 12.08 -9.84
N PHE A 20 13.65 13.20 -9.30
CA PHE A 20 13.06 13.79 -8.11
C PHE A 20 11.70 14.36 -8.49
N PHE A 21 10.62 13.75 -7.99
CA PHE A 21 9.29 14.33 -8.06
C PHE A 21 9.28 15.62 -7.23
N THR A 22 9.40 16.76 -7.90
CA THR A 22 9.38 18.07 -7.23
C THR A 22 7.93 18.49 -6.93
N TYR A 23 7.72 19.25 -5.85
CA TYR A 23 6.43 19.84 -5.46
C TYR A 23 5.76 20.66 -6.58
N ARG A 24 6.55 21.11 -7.57
CA ARG A 24 6.09 21.84 -8.75
C ARG A 24 5.31 20.95 -9.71
N HIS A 25 5.79 19.74 -9.97
CA HIS A 25 5.11 18.77 -10.83
C HIS A 25 3.78 18.30 -10.27
N ALA A 26 3.69 18.10 -8.95
CA ALA A 26 2.41 17.77 -8.30
C ALA A 26 1.36 18.88 -8.48
N ARG A 27 1.77 20.15 -8.42
CA ARG A 27 0.88 21.30 -8.65
C ARG A 27 0.42 21.40 -10.11
N ASP A 28 1.30 21.10 -11.05
CA ASP A 28 0.98 21.14 -12.47
C ASP A 28 0.00 20.00 -12.83
N SER A 29 0.20 18.79 -12.29
CA SER A 29 -0.75 17.67 -12.47
C SER A 29 -2.13 17.93 -11.87
N VAL A 30 -2.22 18.60 -10.71
CA VAL A 30 -3.52 18.97 -10.10
C VAL A 30 -4.25 20.01 -10.98
N ARG A 31 -3.53 20.97 -11.55
CA ARG A 31 -4.09 21.98 -12.48
C ARG A 31 -4.58 21.39 -13.79
N ASP A 32 -3.99 20.30 -14.26
CA ASP A 32 -4.41 19.64 -15.50
C ASP A 32 -5.68 18.79 -15.28
N LEU A 33 -5.85 18.18 -14.10
CA LEU A 33 -7.09 17.48 -13.72
C LEU A 33 -8.30 18.43 -13.57
N GLU A 34 -8.08 19.68 -13.14
CA GLU A 34 -9.14 20.71 -13.11
C GLU A 34 -9.60 21.11 -14.52
N LYS A 35 -8.75 20.98 -15.54
CA LYS A 35 -9.06 21.34 -16.93
C LYS A 35 -9.65 20.18 -17.73
N GLN A 36 -9.30 18.94 -17.39
CA GLN A 36 -9.83 17.73 -18.01
C GLN A 36 -10.19 16.72 -16.91
N PRO A 37 -11.42 16.79 -16.37
CA PRO A 37 -11.86 15.81 -15.39
C PRO A 37 -11.86 14.42 -16.04
N ILE A 38 -11.22 13.45 -15.37
CA ILE A 38 -11.30 12.04 -15.74
C ILE A 38 -12.75 11.61 -15.48
N SER A 39 -13.59 11.67 -16.51
CA SER A 39 -15.03 11.42 -16.40
C SER A 39 -15.38 9.94 -16.26
N LEU A 40 -14.46 9.05 -16.65
CA LEU A 40 -14.61 7.61 -16.58
C LEU A 40 -13.26 6.99 -16.19
N VAL A 41 -13.26 6.21 -15.12
CA VAL A 41 -12.12 5.36 -14.77
C VAL A 41 -12.08 4.20 -15.75
N ALA A 42 -11.31 4.35 -16.83
CA ALA A 42 -11.15 3.31 -17.83
C ALA A 42 -10.30 2.15 -17.28
N ASP A 43 -10.67 0.93 -17.64
CA ASP A 43 -9.87 -0.26 -17.37
C ASP A 43 -8.78 -0.37 -18.44
N HIS A 44 -7.52 -0.20 -18.04
CA HIS A 44 -6.36 -0.47 -18.90
C HIS A 44 -5.99 -1.94 -18.81
N GLY A 45 -6.41 -2.71 -19.83
CA GLY A 45 -6.13 -4.13 -19.96
C GLY A 45 -4.77 -4.44 -20.61
N SER A 46 -4.41 -5.72 -20.66
CA SER A 46 -3.19 -6.20 -21.33
C SER A 46 -3.17 -5.97 -22.84
N SER A 47 -4.32 -5.67 -23.44
CA SER A 47 -4.47 -5.34 -24.86
C SER A 47 -4.28 -3.84 -25.16
N ASP A 48 -4.05 -3.01 -24.14
CA ASP A 48 -3.71 -1.60 -24.35
C ASP A 48 -2.38 -1.51 -25.13
N PRO A 49 -2.29 -0.70 -26.20
CA PRO A 49 -1.05 -0.49 -26.94
C PRO A 49 0.15 -0.14 -26.04
N ALA A 50 -0.08 0.53 -24.91
CA ALA A 50 0.97 0.85 -23.95
C ALA A 50 1.61 -0.38 -23.29
N HIS A 51 0.86 -1.50 -23.20
CA HIS A 51 1.27 -2.72 -22.50
C HIS A 51 1.58 -3.90 -23.44
N GLN A 52 1.36 -3.75 -24.75
CA GLN A 52 1.43 -4.83 -25.73
C GLN A 52 2.81 -5.54 -25.81
N HIS A 53 3.88 -4.86 -25.40
CA HIS A 53 5.25 -5.35 -25.46
C HIS A 53 5.90 -5.59 -24.09
N GLU A 54 5.13 -5.52 -22.99
CA GLU A 54 5.66 -5.81 -21.66
C GLU A 54 5.90 -7.31 -21.46
N ASP A 55 7.13 -7.71 -21.14
CA ASP A 55 7.42 -9.06 -20.66
C ASP A 55 6.99 -9.20 -19.20
N ARG A 56 5.92 -9.97 -18.99
CA ARG A 56 5.33 -10.20 -17.67
C ARG A 56 5.68 -11.56 -17.07
N SER A 57 6.51 -12.35 -17.72
CA SER A 57 6.81 -13.74 -17.33
C SER A 57 7.29 -13.84 -15.87
N VAL A 58 8.25 -13.03 -15.47
CA VAL A 58 8.79 -13.00 -14.11
C VAL A 58 7.73 -12.57 -13.08
N ALA A 59 6.96 -11.52 -13.40
CA ALA A 59 5.91 -11.02 -12.54
C ALA A 59 4.80 -12.05 -12.32
N ASP A 60 4.40 -12.75 -13.39
CA ASP A 60 3.34 -13.75 -13.35
C ASP A 60 3.80 -15.03 -12.62
N GLU A 61 5.06 -15.45 -12.78
CA GLU A 61 5.63 -16.54 -12.00
C GLU A 61 5.74 -16.18 -10.51
N LEU A 62 6.18 -14.96 -10.18
CA LEU A 62 6.19 -14.47 -8.82
C LEU A 62 4.77 -14.40 -8.22
N ALA A 63 3.76 -14.04 -9.01
CA ALA A 63 2.37 -13.98 -8.54
C ALA A 63 1.79 -15.34 -8.17
N LYS A 64 2.26 -16.42 -8.79
CA LYS A 64 1.91 -17.81 -8.43
C LYS A 64 2.60 -18.25 -7.14
N ARG A 65 3.87 -17.86 -6.96
CA ARG A 65 4.72 -18.27 -5.83
C ARG A 65 4.50 -17.46 -4.55
N VAL A 66 4.22 -16.17 -4.68
CA VAL A 66 4.12 -15.20 -3.58
C VAL A 66 2.71 -14.59 -3.61
N ARG A 67 1.80 -15.21 -2.85
CA ARG A 67 0.39 -14.79 -2.85
C ARG A 67 0.20 -13.63 -1.87
N VAL A 68 -0.22 -12.48 -2.39
CA VAL A 68 -0.44 -11.25 -1.62
C VAL A 68 -1.92 -10.91 -1.61
N LEU A 69 -2.50 -10.82 -0.40
CA LEU A 69 -3.78 -10.18 -0.18
C LEU A 69 -3.54 -8.71 0.16
N CYS A 70 -4.18 -7.82 -0.58
CA CYS A 70 -4.18 -6.39 -0.34
C CYS A 70 -5.50 -5.99 0.28
N TRP A 71 -5.47 -5.44 1.48
CA TRP A 71 -6.63 -4.83 2.11
C TRP A 71 -6.42 -3.32 2.21
N ILE A 72 -7.36 -2.56 1.65
CA ILE A 72 -7.24 -1.11 1.50
C ILE A 72 -8.10 -0.43 2.55
N MET A 73 -7.49 0.37 3.41
CA MET A 73 -8.20 1.24 4.34
C MET A 73 -8.86 2.38 3.57
N THR A 74 -10.18 2.52 3.65
CA THR A 74 -10.92 3.62 3.02
C THR A 74 -12.17 3.98 3.81
N GLN A 75 -12.89 5.00 3.39
CA GLN A 75 -14.14 5.49 4.00
C GLN A 75 -15.18 5.78 2.92
N PRO A 76 -16.48 5.82 3.24
CA PRO A 76 -17.54 5.93 2.23
C PRO A 76 -17.35 7.12 1.27
N SER A 77 -16.95 8.28 1.79
CA SER A 77 -16.71 9.48 0.97
C SER A 77 -15.55 9.36 -0.03
N ASN A 78 -14.70 8.34 0.11
CA ASN A 78 -13.51 8.11 -0.70
C ASN A 78 -13.68 6.95 -1.69
N HIS A 79 -14.79 6.20 -1.65
CA HIS A 79 -15.02 5.06 -2.53
C HIS A 79 -14.86 5.47 -4.01
N GLU A 80 -15.61 6.48 -4.43
CA GLU A 80 -15.52 7.05 -5.78
C GLU A 80 -14.28 7.96 -5.95
N LYS A 81 -13.87 8.73 -4.94
CA LYS A 81 -12.79 9.72 -5.15
C LYS A 81 -11.40 9.10 -5.22
N LYS A 82 -11.20 7.93 -4.61
CA LYS A 82 -9.88 7.34 -4.39
C LYS A 82 -9.86 5.83 -4.58
N ALA A 83 -10.71 5.09 -3.86
CA ALA A 83 -10.63 3.63 -3.80
C ALA A 83 -10.87 2.96 -5.17
N GLN A 84 -11.77 3.51 -6.00
CA GLN A 84 -11.97 3.02 -7.36
C GLN A 84 -10.70 3.08 -8.21
N HIS A 85 -9.82 4.05 -7.97
CA HIS A 85 -8.56 4.18 -8.71
C HIS A 85 -7.55 3.12 -8.26
N VAL A 86 -7.53 2.75 -6.97
CA VAL A 86 -6.75 1.59 -6.50
C VAL A 86 -7.24 0.32 -7.18
N LYS A 87 -8.56 0.10 -7.22
CA LYS A 87 -9.18 -1.05 -7.92
C LYS A 87 -8.87 -1.04 -9.42
N ALA A 88 -8.88 0.12 -10.07
CA ALA A 88 -8.66 0.24 -11.51
C ALA A 88 -7.20 0.12 -11.91
N THR A 89 -6.26 0.31 -10.98
CA THR A 89 -4.82 0.34 -11.27
C THR A 89 -4.08 -0.82 -10.59
N TRP A 90 -3.22 -0.53 -9.61
CA TRP A 90 -2.29 -1.49 -9.03
C TRP A 90 -2.97 -2.60 -8.23
N GLY A 91 -4.17 -2.35 -7.68
CA GLY A 91 -4.90 -3.33 -6.88
C GLY A 91 -5.24 -4.63 -7.64
N LYS A 92 -5.40 -4.55 -8.97
CA LYS A 92 -5.66 -5.71 -9.84
C LYS A 92 -4.53 -6.73 -9.84
N ARG A 93 -3.32 -6.30 -9.46
CA ARG A 93 -2.12 -7.15 -9.44
C ARG A 93 -2.00 -7.96 -8.15
N CYS A 94 -2.82 -7.68 -7.14
CA CYS A 94 -2.91 -8.49 -5.91
C CYS A 94 -3.62 -9.83 -6.19
N ASN A 95 -3.30 -10.89 -5.44
CA ASN A 95 -4.01 -12.16 -5.58
C ASN A 95 -5.45 -12.06 -5.05
N LYS A 96 -5.65 -11.20 -4.04
CA LYS A 96 -6.95 -10.82 -3.48
C LYS A 96 -6.91 -9.34 -3.15
N LEU A 97 -7.95 -8.61 -3.53
CA LEU A 97 -8.13 -7.19 -3.22
C LEU A 97 -9.46 -7.00 -2.52
N ILE A 98 -9.43 -6.39 -1.34
CA ILE A 98 -10.62 -6.03 -0.56
C ILE A 98 -10.47 -4.62 0.00
N PHE A 99 -11.60 -3.92 0.18
CA PHE A 99 -11.64 -2.56 0.71
C PHE A 99 -12.33 -2.55 2.06
N MET A 100 -11.66 -2.04 3.09
CA MET A 100 -12.17 -1.98 4.45
C MET A 100 -12.84 -0.63 4.67
N SER A 101 -14.15 -0.63 4.92
CA SER A 101 -14.94 0.59 5.09
C SER A 101 -16.10 0.38 6.06
N THR A 102 -16.76 1.44 6.52
CA THR A 102 -17.96 1.31 7.38
C THR A 102 -19.28 1.19 6.63
N GLU A 103 -19.26 1.35 5.31
CA GLU A 103 -20.42 1.15 4.43
C GLU A 103 -20.06 0.23 3.28
N GLU A 104 -21.04 -0.52 2.79
CA GLU A 104 -20.88 -1.34 1.59
C GLU A 104 -20.98 -0.46 0.34
N ASP A 105 -20.24 -0.82 -0.69
CA ASP A 105 -20.36 -0.24 -2.03
C ASP A 105 -20.26 -1.36 -3.05
N SER A 106 -21.33 -1.56 -3.82
CA SER A 106 -21.41 -2.60 -4.86
C SER A 106 -20.39 -2.43 -6.00
N SER A 107 -19.82 -1.24 -6.16
CA SER A 107 -18.79 -0.94 -7.17
C SER A 107 -17.40 -1.41 -6.74
N LEU A 108 -17.19 -1.73 -5.46
CA LEU A 108 -15.91 -2.16 -4.88
C LEU A 108 -16.08 -3.51 -4.16
N PRO A 109 -15.04 -4.35 -4.05
CA PRO A 109 -15.06 -5.51 -3.17
C PRO A 109 -14.93 -5.06 -1.70
N THR A 110 -15.95 -4.37 -1.20
CA THR A 110 -15.95 -3.75 0.13
C THR A 110 -16.35 -4.74 1.20
N VAL A 111 -15.68 -4.66 2.35
CA VAL A 111 -16.01 -5.32 3.60
C VAL A 111 -16.48 -4.24 4.56
N LYS A 112 -17.75 -4.33 4.98
CA LYS A 112 -18.33 -3.41 5.96
C LYS A 112 -17.89 -3.78 7.38
N LEU A 113 -17.10 -2.92 7.99
CA LEU A 113 -16.62 -3.07 9.35
C LEU A 113 -17.60 -2.43 10.36
N PRO A 114 -17.90 -3.10 11.49
CA PRO A 114 -18.85 -2.63 12.49
C PRO A 114 -18.22 -1.61 13.47
N VAL A 115 -17.64 -0.54 12.95
CA VAL A 115 -16.95 0.50 13.74
C VAL A 115 -17.31 1.90 13.25
N HIS A 116 -16.92 2.93 14.01
CA HIS A 116 -17.15 4.32 13.61
C HIS A 116 -16.12 4.79 12.59
N GLU A 117 -16.52 5.72 11.71
CA GLU A 117 -15.60 6.45 10.84
C GLU A 117 -14.86 7.55 11.58
N GLY A 118 -13.74 7.95 10.99
CA GLY A 118 -12.94 9.07 11.47
C GLY A 118 -11.53 8.67 11.85
N ARG A 119 -10.64 9.66 11.84
CA ARG A 119 -9.21 9.46 12.09
C ARG A 119 -8.93 8.82 13.46
N ASP A 120 -9.74 9.17 14.46
CA ASP A 120 -9.60 8.66 15.81
C ASP A 120 -10.03 7.20 15.96
N TYR A 121 -10.68 6.59 14.96
CA TYR A 121 -11.14 5.20 14.96
C TYR A 121 -10.37 4.30 13.98
N LEU A 122 -9.26 4.80 13.40
CA LEU A 122 -8.42 4.01 12.48
C LEU A 122 -7.85 2.76 13.15
N TRP A 123 -7.55 2.83 14.45
CA TRP A 123 -7.13 1.66 15.21
C TRP A 123 -8.23 0.60 15.29
N ALA A 124 -9.47 0.98 15.62
CA ALA A 124 -10.62 0.07 15.59
C ALA A 124 -10.82 -0.57 14.21
N LYS A 125 -10.79 0.23 13.14
CA LYS A 125 -10.89 -0.27 11.76
C LYS A 125 -9.77 -1.27 11.45
N THR A 126 -8.55 -1.02 11.90
CA THR A 126 -7.40 -1.92 11.67
C THR A 126 -7.54 -3.25 12.40
N LYS A 127 -7.98 -3.22 13.67
CA LYS A 127 -8.28 -4.44 14.44
C LYS A 127 -9.32 -5.29 13.72
N GLU A 128 -10.44 -4.70 13.32
CA GLU A 128 -11.54 -5.41 12.66
C GLU A 128 -11.18 -5.87 11.24
N ALA A 129 -10.41 -5.07 10.48
CA ALA A 129 -9.88 -5.46 9.18
C ALA A 129 -9.00 -6.71 9.29
N PHE A 130 -8.05 -6.73 10.23
CA PHE A 130 -7.19 -7.90 10.42
C PHE A 130 -7.94 -9.12 10.94
N ARG A 131 -8.92 -8.94 11.83
CA ARG A 131 -9.82 -10.04 12.26
C ARG A 131 -10.55 -10.64 11.07
N TYR A 132 -11.17 -9.80 10.24
CA TYR A 132 -11.87 -10.25 9.04
C TYR A 132 -10.94 -11.02 8.10
N VAL A 133 -9.77 -10.45 7.78
CA VAL A 133 -8.75 -11.09 6.92
C VAL A 133 -8.31 -12.43 7.51
N TYR A 134 -8.08 -12.50 8.82
CA TYR A 134 -7.67 -13.73 9.48
C TYR A 134 -8.76 -14.81 9.40
N GLU A 135 -10.00 -14.46 9.72
CA GLU A 135 -11.11 -15.43 9.77
C GLU A 135 -11.48 -15.96 8.38
N HIS A 136 -11.46 -15.09 7.36
CA HIS A 136 -11.99 -15.41 6.04
C HIS A 136 -10.92 -15.75 5.00
N HIS A 137 -9.72 -15.17 5.11
CA HIS A 137 -8.74 -15.18 4.02
C HIS A 137 -7.30 -15.57 4.40
N ARG A 138 -7.00 -15.91 5.66
CA ARG A 138 -5.61 -16.27 6.08
C ARG A 138 -4.96 -17.43 5.31
N ARG A 139 -5.77 -18.27 4.65
CA ARG A 139 -5.31 -19.40 3.82
C ARG A 139 -5.22 -19.07 2.33
N GLU A 140 -5.83 -17.97 1.90
CA GLU A 140 -5.86 -17.54 0.50
C GLU A 140 -4.57 -16.82 0.08
N ALA A 141 -3.78 -16.31 1.03
CA ALA A 141 -2.54 -15.58 0.79
C ALA A 141 -1.41 -16.01 1.75
N ASP A 142 -0.19 -15.66 1.38
CA ASP A 142 1.02 -15.85 2.18
C ASP A 142 1.43 -14.55 2.88
N TRP A 143 1.07 -13.41 2.28
CA TRP A 143 1.38 -12.07 2.73
C TRP A 143 0.15 -11.16 2.71
N PHE A 144 0.02 -10.30 3.70
CA PHE A 144 -1.14 -9.44 3.95
C PHE A 144 -0.70 -7.98 3.99
N LEU A 145 -0.94 -7.28 2.89
CA LEU A 145 -0.59 -5.87 2.71
C LEU A 145 -1.74 -4.98 3.18
N LYS A 146 -1.46 -4.12 4.16
CA LYS A 146 -2.25 -2.93 4.48
C LYS A 146 -1.78 -1.79 3.60
N ALA A 147 -2.71 -1.09 2.96
CA ALA A 147 -2.45 0.18 2.28
C ALA A 147 -3.62 1.15 2.47
N ASP A 148 -3.38 2.45 2.27
CA ASP A 148 -4.44 3.46 2.27
C ASP A 148 -4.95 3.71 0.84
N ASP A 149 -6.14 4.31 0.72
CA ASP A 149 -6.78 4.60 -0.57
C ASP A 149 -6.05 5.65 -1.44
N ASP A 150 -5.01 6.29 -0.90
CA ASP A 150 -4.09 7.19 -1.61
C ASP A 150 -2.65 6.65 -1.70
N THR A 151 -2.45 5.36 -1.43
CA THR A 151 -1.17 4.66 -1.65
C THR A 151 -1.08 4.07 -3.06
N TYR A 152 0.12 4.08 -3.67
CA TYR A 152 0.41 3.34 -4.89
C TYR A 152 1.51 2.30 -4.64
N VAL A 153 1.26 1.04 -5.01
CA VAL A 153 2.19 -0.08 -4.77
C VAL A 153 2.55 -0.76 -6.08
N ILE A 154 3.84 -0.93 -6.34
CA ILE A 154 4.33 -1.79 -7.42
C ILE A 154 4.37 -3.22 -6.87
N VAL A 155 3.29 -3.98 -7.07
CA VAL A 155 3.10 -5.31 -6.45
C VAL A 155 4.16 -6.31 -6.91
N GLU A 156 4.67 -6.17 -8.12
CA GLU A 156 5.78 -6.96 -8.67
C GLU A 156 7.06 -6.78 -7.84
N ASN A 157 7.42 -5.52 -7.52
CA ASN A 157 8.58 -5.22 -6.68
C ASN A 157 8.38 -5.71 -5.25
N LEU A 158 7.15 -5.60 -4.73
CA LEU A 158 6.81 -6.16 -3.43
C LEU A 158 7.03 -7.69 -3.42
N ARG A 159 6.49 -8.41 -4.41
CA ARG A 159 6.69 -9.88 -4.51
C ARG A 159 8.15 -10.25 -4.67
N TYR A 160 8.90 -9.51 -5.47
CA TYR A 160 10.33 -9.74 -5.66
C TYR A 160 11.07 -9.66 -4.32
N MET A 161 10.80 -8.63 -3.51
CA MET A 161 11.38 -8.50 -2.17
C MET A 161 10.95 -9.65 -1.23
N LEU A 162 9.68 -10.04 -1.28
CA LEU A 162 9.12 -11.07 -0.41
C LEU A 162 9.53 -12.50 -0.80
N ALA A 163 10.01 -12.73 -2.03
CA ALA A 163 10.25 -14.06 -2.59
C ALA A 163 11.31 -14.89 -1.85
N ASP A 164 12.22 -14.21 -1.14
CA ASP A 164 13.32 -14.81 -0.38
C ASP A 164 12.99 -14.99 1.12
N HIS A 165 11.76 -14.66 1.53
CA HIS A 165 11.33 -14.74 2.92
C HIS A 165 10.30 -15.85 3.12
N ASP A 166 10.42 -16.55 4.25
CA ASP A 166 9.46 -17.56 4.66
C ASP A 166 8.20 -16.89 5.27
N PRO A 167 7.00 -17.07 4.69
CA PRO A 167 5.77 -16.50 5.22
C PRO A 167 5.32 -17.13 6.55
N ASP A 168 5.92 -18.25 6.96
CA ASP A 168 5.67 -18.88 8.26
C ASP A 168 6.62 -18.36 9.36
N SER A 169 7.56 -17.47 9.01
CA SER A 169 8.33 -16.65 9.96
C SER A 169 7.58 -15.35 10.31
N PRO A 170 7.64 -14.85 11.56
CA PRO A 170 6.87 -13.70 12.01
C PRO A 170 7.45 -12.37 11.51
N ILE A 171 7.21 -12.07 10.24
CA ILE A 171 7.74 -10.90 9.53
C ILE A 171 6.70 -9.79 9.43
N TYR A 172 7.15 -8.56 9.72
CA TYR A 172 6.42 -7.30 9.59
C TYR A 172 7.33 -6.28 8.88
N PHE A 173 7.03 -5.97 7.62
CA PHE A 173 7.80 -5.04 6.80
C PHE A 173 7.01 -3.77 6.48
N GLY A 174 7.72 -2.66 6.30
CA GLY A 174 7.18 -1.39 5.87
C GLY A 174 8.20 -0.26 6.04
N CYS A 175 7.75 0.98 5.96
CA CYS A 175 8.61 2.14 6.21
C CYS A 175 8.75 2.38 7.71
N ARG A 176 9.90 2.02 8.29
CA ARG A 176 10.11 2.11 9.75
C ARG A 176 10.23 3.56 10.23
N PHE A 177 9.29 3.97 11.06
CA PHE A 177 9.27 5.21 11.83
C PHE A 177 9.72 4.96 13.28
N LYS A 178 10.28 5.98 13.93
CA LYS A 178 10.70 5.95 15.35
C LYS A 178 10.23 7.13 16.24
N PRO A 179 9.27 7.99 15.86
CA PRO A 179 8.89 9.13 16.71
C PRO A 179 8.11 8.73 17.98
N PHE A 180 7.46 7.56 18.01
CA PHE A 180 6.56 7.16 19.12
C PHE A 180 6.98 5.91 19.89
N THR A 181 7.71 4.98 19.25
CA THR A 181 8.14 3.73 19.90
C THR A 181 9.66 3.52 19.75
N PRO A 182 10.41 3.14 20.81
CA PRO A 182 11.85 2.92 20.74
C PRO A 182 12.27 1.84 19.73
N GLN A 183 11.48 0.77 19.64
CA GLN A 183 11.62 -0.30 18.65
C GLN A 183 11.19 0.16 17.24
N GLY A 184 10.51 1.28 17.11
CA GLY A 184 9.94 1.77 15.87
C GLY A 184 8.72 0.96 15.41
N TYR A 185 7.99 1.53 14.46
CA TYR A 185 6.76 0.97 13.89
C TYR A 185 6.75 1.23 12.38
N MET A 186 5.88 0.58 11.61
CA MET A 186 5.81 0.82 10.16
C MET A 186 4.76 1.90 9.87
N SER A 187 5.10 2.92 9.10
CA SER A 187 4.20 4.02 8.73
C SER A 187 2.92 3.51 8.04
N GLY A 188 1.77 3.98 8.50
CA GLY A 188 0.47 3.58 7.97
C GLY A 188 0.26 3.97 6.50
N GLY A 189 0.63 5.20 6.13
CA GLY A 189 0.47 5.73 4.77
C GLY A 189 1.48 5.22 3.75
N ALA A 190 2.63 4.70 4.21
CA ALA A 190 3.53 3.96 3.32
C ALA A 190 3.01 2.55 2.99
N GLY A 191 2.03 2.08 3.78
CA GLY A 191 1.61 0.69 3.81
C GLY A 191 2.63 -0.20 4.54
N TYR A 192 2.14 -1.36 4.96
CA TYR A 192 2.96 -2.37 5.61
C TYR A 192 2.41 -3.77 5.32
N VAL A 193 3.30 -4.75 5.33
CA VAL A 193 2.98 -6.14 4.99
C VAL A 193 3.31 -7.06 6.15
N LEU A 194 2.36 -7.93 6.46
CA LEU A 194 2.51 -9.00 7.44
C LEU A 194 2.65 -10.33 6.70
N SER A 195 3.59 -11.15 7.14
CA SER A 195 3.60 -12.58 6.85
C SER A 195 2.37 -13.28 7.43
N ARG A 196 2.06 -14.48 6.93
CA ARG A 196 1.02 -15.35 7.51
C ARG A 196 1.23 -15.53 9.01
N ARG A 197 2.44 -15.89 9.42
CA ARG A 197 2.73 -16.11 10.85
C ARG A 197 2.54 -14.85 11.68
N ALA A 198 2.97 -13.67 11.19
CA ALA A 198 2.77 -12.42 11.90
C ALA A 198 1.28 -12.08 12.08
N LEU A 199 0.45 -12.28 11.05
CA LEU A 199 -1.00 -12.11 11.15
C LEU A 199 -1.60 -13.05 12.21
N GLU A 200 -1.24 -14.34 12.19
CA GLU A 200 -1.74 -15.31 13.15
C GLU A 200 -1.33 -14.97 14.60
N MET A 201 -0.09 -14.51 14.80
CA MET A 201 0.38 -14.06 16.12
C MET A 201 -0.35 -12.80 16.57
N PHE A 202 -0.53 -11.84 15.67
CA PHE A 202 -1.23 -10.59 15.97
C PHE A 202 -2.66 -10.88 16.47
N ILE A 203 -3.42 -11.72 15.76
CA ILE A 203 -4.81 -12.01 16.13
C ILE A 203 -4.93 -12.91 17.36
N ASN A 204 -4.14 -13.99 17.44
CA ASN A 204 -4.34 -15.00 18.49
C ASN A 204 -3.57 -14.71 19.78
N GLN A 205 -2.51 -13.90 19.71
CA GLN A 205 -1.62 -13.66 20.86
C GLN A 205 -1.63 -12.19 21.26
N ALA A 206 -1.45 -11.25 20.33
CA ALA A 206 -1.30 -9.84 20.67
C ALA A 206 -2.65 -9.17 21.00
N LEU A 207 -3.61 -9.18 20.07
CA LEU A 207 -4.91 -8.50 20.22
C LEU A 207 -5.70 -8.89 21.49
N PRO A 208 -5.74 -10.16 21.93
CA PRO A 208 -6.48 -10.54 23.14
C PRO A 208 -5.83 -10.05 24.43
N GLN A 209 -4.58 -9.57 24.38
CA GLN A 209 -3.78 -9.18 25.54
C GLN A 209 -3.68 -7.64 25.62
N PRO A 210 -4.41 -6.97 26.54
CA PRO A 210 -4.45 -5.50 26.62
C PRO A 210 -3.12 -4.82 26.90
N HIS A 211 -2.12 -5.57 27.36
CA HIS A 211 -0.77 -5.06 27.63
C HIS A 211 0.15 -5.14 26.39
N LEU A 212 -0.23 -5.90 25.37
CA LEU A 212 0.47 -5.97 24.08
C LEU A 212 -0.21 -5.08 23.04
N CYS A 213 -1.54 -5.10 23.01
CA CYS A 213 -2.32 -4.26 22.11
C CYS A 213 -3.31 -3.42 22.91
N LYS A 214 -3.39 -2.13 22.58
CA LYS A 214 -4.34 -1.23 23.23
C LYS A 214 -5.77 -1.67 22.97
N ALA A 215 -6.49 -1.95 24.05
CA ALA A 215 -7.86 -2.47 23.98
C ALA A 215 -8.87 -1.44 23.44
N SER A 216 -8.64 -0.14 23.68
CA SER A 216 -9.53 0.92 23.20
C SER A 216 -9.61 0.98 21.67
N ASP A 217 -10.62 1.66 21.17
CA ASP A 217 -10.84 1.87 19.73
C ASP A 217 -10.05 3.04 19.15
N HIS A 218 -9.47 3.86 20.03
CA HIS A 218 -8.74 5.07 19.67
C HIS A 218 -7.24 4.87 19.58
N GLY A 219 -6.60 5.55 18.62
CA GLY A 219 -5.16 5.59 18.45
C GLY A 219 -4.74 5.80 17.00
N ALA A 220 -3.49 6.20 16.81
CA ALA A 220 -2.86 6.16 15.48
C ALA A 220 -2.57 4.69 15.15
N GLU A 221 -3.23 4.15 14.11
CA GLU A 221 -3.24 2.69 13.88
C GLU A 221 -1.83 2.13 13.69
N ASP A 222 -0.97 2.87 13.00
CA ASP A 222 0.39 2.47 12.66
C ASP A 222 1.31 2.43 13.89
N ALA A 223 1.19 3.41 14.77
CA ALA A 223 1.86 3.42 16.05
C ALA A 223 1.39 2.27 16.94
N GLU A 224 0.06 2.06 17.06
CA GLU A 224 -0.53 1.00 17.89
C GLU A 224 -0.18 -0.40 17.36
N MET A 225 -0.07 -0.59 16.04
CA MET A 225 0.40 -1.84 15.41
C MET A 225 1.87 -2.18 15.71
N GLY A 226 2.70 -1.17 16.03
CA GLY A 226 4.14 -1.35 16.26
C GLY A 226 4.56 -1.35 17.73
N ILE A 227 3.59 -1.29 18.66
CA ILE A 227 3.82 -1.49 20.10
C ILE A 227 4.06 -2.97 20.35
#